data_AF-A0A956DDR6-F1
#
_entry.id   AF-A0A956DDR6-F1
#
_cell.length_a   1.000
_cell.length_b   1.000
_cell.length_c   1.000
_cell.angle_alpha   90.00
_cell.angle_beta   90.00
_cell.angle_gamma   90.00
#
_symmetry.space_group_name_H-M   'P 1'
#
loop_
_entity.id
_entity.type
_entity.pdbx_description
1 polymer ?
#
loop_
_entity_poly.entity_id
_entity_poly.type
_entity_poly.pdbx_seq_one_letter_code
_entity_poly.pdbx_strand_id
1 'polypeptide(L)'
;MQRRNLSLGVVLFALALPSFATAQRSATLNRFRASETVEDDFAISRPTDLGHLRYGAMLHLDYANDPLVWENELGERDSEGHRIVGHQLDATLGLSLGLFDRVVVFAGLPISLVMSGDDEDELQAAGIGASADGAGLGDAYLGARVRIYGESDDMVALGFQL
;
A
#
# COMPACT_ATOMS: atom_id res chain seq x y z
N MET A 1 48.58 -1.03 5.13
CA MET A 1 47.22 -1.61 4.99
C MET A 1 46.20 -0.53 5.35
N GLN A 2 45.68 0.22 4.39
CA GLN A 2 44.60 1.21 4.62
C GLN A 2 43.28 0.58 4.18
N ARG A 3 42.37 0.32 5.12
CA ARG A 3 41.01 -0.14 4.84
C ARG A 3 40.15 1.06 4.49
N ARG A 4 39.54 0.98 3.31
CA ARG A 4 38.82 2.04 2.61
C ARG A 4 37.36 2.08 3.08
N ASN A 5 37.03 2.92 4.06
CA ASN A 5 35.69 3.10 4.65
C ASN A 5 34.73 3.93 3.77
N LEU A 6 34.78 3.78 2.44
CA LEU A 6 34.07 4.65 1.49
C LEU A 6 32.63 4.21 1.17
N SER A 7 32.12 3.13 1.77
CA SER A 7 30.82 2.56 1.40
C SER A 7 29.63 3.12 2.19
N LEU A 8 29.79 3.66 3.40
CA LEU A 8 28.66 4.17 4.18
C LEU A 8 28.18 5.58 3.74
N GLY A 9 29.09 6.43 3.25
CA GLY A 9 28.76 7.82 2.90
C GLY A 9 27.88 7.96 1.67
N VAL A 10 27.97 7.03 0.72
CA VAL A 10 27.23 7.08 -0.55
C VAL A 10 25.75 6.74 -0.35
N VAL A 11 25.44 5.82 0.57
CA VAL A 11 24.05 5.44 0.88
C VAL A 11 23.31 6.57 1.60
N LEU A 12 23.98 7.29 2.51
CA LEU A 12 23.37 8.42 3.23
C LEU A 12 23.09 9.62 2.31
N PHE A 13 23.88 9.82 1.24
CA PHE A 13 23.72 10.97 0.34
C PHE A 13 22.53 10.78 -0.62
N ALA A 14 22.16 9.55 -0.96
CA ALA A 14 21.00 9.25 -1.80
C ALA A 14 19.65 9.55 -1.10
N LEU A 15 19.62 9.51 0.24
CA LEU A 15 18.43 9.80 1.05
C LEU A 15 18.15 11.31 1.23
N ALA A 16 19.08 12.18 0.84
CA ALA A 16 18.97 13.63 1.03
C ALA A 16 18.47 14.39 -0.22
N LEU A 17 18.07 13.69 -1.28
CA LEU A 17 17.50 14.33 -2.47
C LEU A 17 16.08 14.84 -2.17
N PRO A 18 15.80 16.14 -2.37
CA PRO A 18 14.45 16.65 -2.21
C PRO A 18 13.53 15.98 -3.24
N SER A 19 12.49 15.29 -2.76
CA SER A 19 11.44 14.77 -3.63
C SER A 19 10.47 15.90 -3.95
N PHE A 20 10.30 16.21 -5.24
CA PHE A 20 9.22 17.08 -5.68
C PHE A 20 7.91 16.29 -5.58
N ALA A 21 7.10 16.58 -4.57
CA ALA A 21 5.73 16.08 -4.50
C ALA A 21 4.89 16.83 -5.54
N THR A 22 4.57 16.16 -6.65
CA THR A 22 3.50 16.62 -7.52
C THR A 22 2.18 16.34 -6.81
N ALA A 23 1.24 17.28 -6.83
CA ALA A 23 -0.09 17.02 -6.32
C ALA A 23 -0.74 15.93 -7.17
N GLN A 24 -0.78 14.71 -6.68
CA GLN A 24 -1.45 13.60 -7.35
C GLN A 24 -2.95 13.89 -7.28
N ARG A 25 -3.57 14.26 -8.41
CA ARG A 25 -5.04 14.41 -8.54
C ARG A 25 -5.76 13.04 -8.53
N SER A 26 -5.18 12.05 -7.87
CA SER A 26 -5.71 10.69 -7.79
C SER A 26 -6.34 10.54 -6.41
N ALA A 27 -7.65 10.36 -6.37
CA ALA A 27 -8.29 9.82 -5.18
C ALA A 27 -8.01 8.31 -5.16
N THR A 28 -7.52 7.78 -4.04
CA THR A 28 -7.27 6.36 -3.91
C THR A 28 -8.60 5.60 -3.90
N LEU A 29 -8.94 4.97 -5.03
CA LEU A 29 -10.16 4.16 -5.13
C LEU A 29 -10.02 2.86 -4.34
N ASN A 30 -8.83 2.25 -4.36
CA ASN A 30 -8.55 1.07 -3.56
C ASN A 30 -8.41 1.43 -2.08
N ARG A 31 -9.21 0.78 -1.22
CA ARG A 31 -9.14 0.94 0.25
C ARG A 31 -8.52 -0.25 0.96
N PHE A 32 -8.08 -1.27 0.21
CA PHE A 32 -7.35 -2.39 0.76
C PHE A 32 -6.06 -1.88 1.42
N ARG A 33 -5.81 -2.36 2.64
CA ARG A 33 -4.59 -2.10 3.38
C ARG A 33 -3.92 -3.44 3.65
N ALA A 34 -2.75 -3.62 3.04
CA ALA A 34 -1.94 -4.81 3.28
C ALA A 34 -1.52 -4.89 4.76
N SER A 35 -1.38 -6.12 5.25
CA SER A 35 -0.86 -6.41 6.58
C SER A 35 0.56 -5.86 6.79
N GLU A 36 0.94 -5.58 8.02
CA GLU A 36 2.29 -5.03 8.29
C GLU A 36 3.39 -6.10 8.20
N THR A 37 3.03 -7.36 8.44
CA THR A 37 3.97 -8.48 8.46
C THR A 37 3.38 -9.71 7.78
N VAL A 38 4.25 -10.62 7.33
CA VAL A 38 3.86 -11.90 6.70
C VAL A 38 3.04 -12.82 7.61
N GLU A 39 3.01 -12.55 8.91
CA GLU A 39 2.29 -13.37 9.87
C GLU A 39 0.89 -12.82 10.14
N ASP A 40 0.65 -11.54 9.83
CA ASP A 40 -0.59 -10.80 10.13
C ASP A 40 -1.70 -11.05 9.09
N ASP A 41 -1.56 -12.13 8.31
CA ASP A 41 -2.44 -12.57 7.23
C ASP A 41 -2.85 -11.39 6.33
N PHE A 42 -4.15 -11.09 6.21
CA PHE A 42 -4.66 -10.07 5.31
C PHE A 42 -4.77 -8.66 5.92
N ALA A 43 -4.88 -8.53 7.25
CA ALA A 43 -5.02 -7.23 7.94
C ALA A 43 -5.06 -7.32 9.48
N ILE A 44 -4.57 -8.41 10.10
CA ILE A 44 -4.71 -8.57 11.56
C ILE A 44 -3.48 -8.00 12.26
N SER A 45 -3.60 -6.79 12.81
CA SER A 45 -2.52 -6.25 13.64
C SER A 45 -2.46 -6.97 14.99
N ARG A 46 -1.40 -7.75 15.21
CA ARG A 46 -1.14 -8.46 16.47
C ARG A 46 0.01 -7.81 17.23
N PRO A 47 0.04 -7.86 18.57
CA PRO A 47 1.15 -7.31 19.36
C PRO A 47 2.45 -8.13 19.21
N THR A 48 2.43 -9.21 18.44
CA THR A 48 3.57 -10.09 18.20
C THR A 48 4.60 -9.46 17.29
N ASP A 49 5.87 -9.77 17.56
CA ASP A 49 7.01 -9.40 16.73
C ASP A 49 7.44 -10.53 15.79
N LEU A 50 8.38 -10.23 14.89
CA LEU A 50 8.97 -11.23 14.00
C LEU A 50 10.21 -11.93 14.61
N GLY A 51 10.56 -11.72 15.87
CA GLY A 51 11.83 -12.18 16.43
C GLY A 51 13.06 -11.42 15.91
N HIS A 52 14.23 -11.65 16.52
CA HIS A 52 15.43 -10.89 16.24
C HIS A 52 16.02 -11.18 14.84
N LEU A 53 16.14 -10.13 14.03
CA LEU A 53 16.72 -10.14 12.68
C LEU A 53 16.00 -11.06 11.69
N ARG A 54 14.72 -11.37 11.93
CA ARG A 54 13.87 -12.05 10.94
C ARG A 54 13.34 -11.04 9.94
N TYR A 55 13.53 -11.34 8.66
CA TYR A 55 12.98 -10.55 7.56
C TYR A 55 11.67 -11.19 7.05
N GLY A 56 10.79 -10.35 6.53
CA GLY A 56 9.57 -10.75 5.84
C GLY A 56 9.40 -9.94 4.55
N ALA A 57 8.85 -10.58 3.54
CA ALA A 57 8.46 -9.96 2.28
C ALA A 57 7.13 -10.55 1.83
N MET A 58 6.24 -9.70 1.32
CA MET A 58 4.89 -10.08 0.92
C MET A 58 4.46 -9.30 -0.30
N LEU A 59 3.65 -9.95 -1.13
CA LEU A 59 3.01 -9.35 -2.28
C LEU A 59 1.52 -9.63 -2.17
N HIS A 60 0.73 -8.56 -2.05
CA HIS A 60 -0.73 -8.64 -2.15
C HIS A 60 -1.16 -8.24 -3.54
N LEU A 61 -2.14 -8.96 -4.09
CA LEU A 61 -2.81 -8.62 -5.33
C LEU A 61 -4.30 -8.44 -5.04
N ASP A 62 -4.84 -7.32 -5.47
CA ASP A 62 -6.24 -6.95 -5.28
C ASP A 62 -6.86 -6.66 -6.65
N TYR A 63 -7.96 -7.33 -6.96
CA TYR A 63 -8.70 -7.14 -8.20
C TYR A 63 -10.12 -6.69 -7.90
N ALA A 64 -10.53 -5.59 -8.53
CA ALA A 64 -11.87 -5.06 -8.44
C ALA A 64 -12.50 -4.98 -9.84
N ASN A 65 -13.79 -5.38 -9.89
CA ASN A 65 -14.63 -5.27 -11.06
C ASN A 65 -15.70 -4.21 -10.79
N ASP A 66 -15.75 -3.21 -11.65
CA ASP A 66 -16.61 -2.03 -11.58
C ASP A 66 -16.51 -1.27 -10.24
N PRO A 67 -15.29 -0.96 -9.74
CA PRO A 67 -15.12 -0.26 -8.47
C PRO A 67 -15.62 1.20 -8.49
N LEU A 68 -15.74 1.82 -9.67
CA LEU A 68 -16.31 3.16 -9.82
C LEU A 68 -17.18 3.25 -11.08
N VAL A 69 -18.49 3.34 -10.87
CA VAL A 69 -19.50 3.48 -11.92
C VAL A 69 -20.24 4.80 -11.75
N TRP A 70 -20.81 5.27 -12.86
CA TRP A 70 -21.72 6.41 -12.90
C TRP A 70 -23.15 5.90 -13.00
N GLU A 71 -23.95 6.24 -12.00
CA GLU A 71 -25.40 5.98 -11.96
C GLU A 71 -26.15 7.20 -12.48
N ASN A 72 -27.06 7.00 -13.42
CA ASN A 72 -27.93 8.07 -13.91
C ASN A 72 -28.94 8.52 -12.85
N GLU A 73 -29.32 7.61 -11.95
CA GLU A 73 -30.17 7.86 -10.79
C GLU A 73 -29.43 7.38 -9.53
N LEU A 74 -29.05 8.32 -8.67
CA LEU A 74 -28.20 8.02 -7.50
C LEU A 74 -28.86 6.99 -6.56
N GLY A 75 -28.16 5.89 -6.32
CA GLY A 75 -28.58 4.80 -5.45
C GLY A 75 -29.43 3.74 -6.15
N GLU A 76 -29.68 3.89 -7.45
CA GLU A 76 -30.36 2.88 -8.27
C GLU A 76 -29.34 2.16 -9.15
N ARG A 77 -29.05 0.90 -8.79
CA ARG A 77 -28.02 0.10 -9.44
C ARG A 77 -28.35 -0.20 -10.90
N ASP A 78 -29.63 -0.36 -11.21
CA ASP A 78 -30.07 -0.64 -12.58
C ASP A 78 -29.91 0.58 -13.51
N SER A 79 -29.52 1.74 -12.95
CA SER A 79 -29.24 2.97 -13.69
C SER A 79 -27.76 3.19 -14.02
N GLU A 80 -26.88 2.22 -13.73
CA GLU A 80 -25.46 2.22 -14.11
C GLU A 80 -25.33 2.47 -15.63
N GLY A 81 -24.83 3.65 -16.00
CA GLY A 81 -24.73 4.10 -17.39
C GLY A 81 -23.32 4.01 -17.96
N HIS A 82 -22.30 4.26 -17.13
CA HIS A 82 -20.91 4.28 -17.55
C HIS A 82 -20.00 3.75 -16.44
N ARG A 83 -18.92 3.06 -16.82
CA ARG A 83 -17.88 2.55 -15.93
C ARG A 83 -16.67 3.48 -16.01
N ILE A 84 -16.57 4.39 -15.04
CA ILE A 84 -15.41 5.29 -14.92
C ILE A 84 -14.15 4.46 -14.66
N VAL A 85 -14.23 3.48 -13.76
CA VAL A 85 -13.24 2.41 -13.57
C VAL A 85 -13.99 1.09 -13.61
N GLY A 86 -13.77 0.30 -14.66
CA GLY A 86 -14.37 -1.03 -14.85
C GLY A 86 -13.47 -2.17 -14.36
N HIS A 87 -12.16 -2.07 -14.59
CA HIS A 87 -11.20 -3.06 -14.11
C HIS A 87 -10.05 -2.37 -13.39
N GLN A 88 -9.74 -2.88 -12.20
CA GLN A 88 -8.62 -2.41 -11.42
C GLN A 88 -7.86 -3.60 -10.85
N LEU A 89 -6.55 -3.64 -11.08
CA LEU A 89 -5.62 -4.60 -10.50
C LEU A 89 -4.51 -3.83 -9.79
N ASP A 90 -4.44 -3.96 -8.47
CA ASP A 90 -3.40 -3.38 -7.65
C ASP A 90 -2.49 -4.46 -7.06
N ALA A 91 -1.22 -4.10 -6.90
CA ALA A 91 -0.25 -4.85 -6.14
C ALA A 91 0.24 -4.02 -4.95
N THR A 92 0.46 -4.66 -3.80
CA THR A 92 1.17 -4.03 -2.67
C THR A 92 2.37 -4.89 -2.29
N LEU A 93 3.57 -4.34 -2.46
CA LEU A 93 4.81 -4.95 -1.99
C LEU A 93 5.08 -4.51 -0.55
N GLY A 94 5.15 -5.45 0.38
CA GLY A 94 5.46 -5.20 1.79
C GLY A 94 6.77 -5.85 2.21
N LEU A 95 7.52 -5.17 3.06
CA LEU A 95 8.76 -5.64 3.68
C LEU A 95 8.71 -5.41 5.19
N SER A 96 9.27 -6.33 5.97
CA SER A 96 9.30 -6.24 7.43
C SER A 96 10.60 -6.79 8.02
N LEU A 97 11.06 -6.22 9.13
CA LEU A 97 12.24 -6.66 9.86
C LEU A 97 11.97 -6.65 11.37
N GLY A 98 12.10 -7.81 12.00
CA GLY A 98 12.08 -7.95 13.45
C GLY A 98 13.42 -7.58 14.09
N LEU A 99 13.36 -6.91 15.23
CA LEU A 99 14.48 -6.37 15.99
C LEU A 99 14.25 -6.63 17.48
N PHE A 100 15.33 -7.00 18.17
CA PHE A 100 15.39 -7.29 19.61
C PHE A 100 14.22 -8.13 20.17
N ASP A 101 13.66 -9.03 19.36
CA ASP A 101 12.48 -9.84 19.70
C ASP A 101 11.29 -9.01 20.21
N ARG A 102 11.13 -7.75 19.77
CA ARG A 102 10.16 -6.83 20.38
C ARG A 102 9.68 -5.71 19.48
N VAL A 103 10.49 -5.35 18.49
CA VAL A 103 10.21 -4.28 17.55
C VAL A 103 10.14 -4.88 16.16
N VAL A 104 9.16 -4.47 15.36
CA VAL A 104 9.13 -4.74 13.93
C VAL A 104 9.08 -3.41 13.21
N VAL A 105 9.98 -3.22 12.25
CA VAL A 105 9.92 -2.11 11.29
C VAL A 105 9.38 -2.68 10.00
N PHE A 106 8.43 -2.00 9.37
CA PHE A 106 7.81 -2.45 8.13
C PHE A 106 7.62 -1.29 7.17
N ALA A 107 7.66 -1.59 5.87
CA ALA A 107 7.41 -0.64 4.81
C ALA A 107 6.57 -1.29 3.72
N GLY A 108 5.80 -0.49 2.99
CA GLY A 108 5.05 -0.97 1.85
C GLY A 108 4.93 0.03 0.72
N LEU A 109 4.76 -0.49 -0.48
CA LEU A 109 4.60 0.26 -1.72
C LEU A 109 3.39 -0.27 -2.49
N PRO A 110 2.30 0.51 -2.57
CA PRO A 110 1.17 0.23 -3.45
C PRO A 110 1.50 0.57 -4.90
N ILE A 111 1.02 -0.25 -5.83
CA ILE A 111 1.27 -0.18 -7.26
C ILE A 111 -0.04 -0.51 -7.99
N SER A 112 -0.59 0.43 -8.74
CA SER A 112 -1.66 0.14 -9.71
C SER A 112 -1.01 -0.47 -10.95
N LEU A 113 -1.37 -1.73 -11.24
CA LEU A 113 -0.85 -2.47 -12.38
C LEU A 113 -1.73 -2.25 -13.62
N VAL A 114 -3.05 -2.24 -13.41
CA VAL A 114 -4.06 -2.04 -14.45
C VAL A 114 -5.17 -1.19 -13.87
N MET A 115 -5.56 -0.15 -14.60
CA MET A 115 -6.76 0.62 -14.33
C MET A 115 -7.38 1.01 -15.67
N SER A 116 -8.59 0.53 -15.94
CA SER A 116 -9.31 0.83 -17.18
C SER A 116 -10.80 1.00 -16.95
N GLY A 117 -11.45 1.81 -17.78
CA GLY A 117 -12.89 2.07 -17.79
C GLY A 117 -13.43 2.12 -19.22
N ASP A 118 -14.59 2.75 -19.38
CA ASP A 118 -15.13 3.07 -20.70
C ASP A 118 -14.25 4.12 -21.42
N ASP A 119 -14.40 4.21 -22.74
CA ASP A 119 -13.56 5.05 -23.58
C ASP A 119 -13.68 6.54 -23.21
N GLU A 120 -12.57 7.27 -23.25
CA GLU A 120 -12.54 8.69 -22.85
C GLU A 120 -13.53 9.54 -23.68
N ASP A 121 -13.65 9.27 -24.98
CA ASP A 121 -14.59 9.98 -25.86
C ASP A 121 -16.05 9.74 -25.46
N GLU A 122 -16.38 8.52 -25.01
CA GLU A 122 -17.72 8.17 -24.55
C GLU A 122 -18.05 8.87 -23.23
N LEU A 123 -17.10 8.84 -22.27
CA LEU A 123 -17.24 9.52 -20.99
C LEU A 123 -17.37 11.04 -21.17
N GLN A 124 -16.57 11.64 -22.05
CA GLN A 124 -16.67 13.06 -22.37
C GLN A 124 -18.01 13.43 -23.03
N ALA A 125 -18.54 12.58 -23.91
CA ALA A 125 -19.86 12.78 -24.52
C ALA A 125 -20.99 12.74 -23.48
N ALA A 126 -20.82 11.95 -22.42
CA ALA A 126 -21.71 11.92 -21.25
C ALA A 126 -21.49 13.08 -20.26
N GLY A 127 -20.53 13.98 -20.52
CA GLY A 127 -20.17 15.07 -19.62
C GLY A 127 -19.29 14.67 -18.43
N ILE A 128 -18.75 13.45 -18.44
CA ILE A 128 -17.87 12.89 -17.41
C ILE A 128 -16.41 13.18 -17.80
N GLY A 129 -15.78 14.11 -17.09
CA GLY A 129 -14.39 14.54 -17.37
C GLY A 129 -13.30 13.69 -16.70
N ALA A 130 -13.62 12.47 -16.27
CA ALA A 130 -12.69 11.58 -15.60
C ALA A 130 -12.62 10.26 -16.39
N SER A 131 -11.41 9.88 -16.79
CA SER A 131 -11.11 8.58 -17.40
C SER A 131 -10.10 7.83 -16.55
N ALA A 132 -10.19 6.51 -16.58
CA ALA A 132 -9.25 5.63 -15.92
C ALA A 132 -8.27 5.05 -16.94
N ASP A 133 -7.00 5.45 -16.84
CA ASP A 133 -5.96 4.91 -17.71
C ASP A 133 -4.64 4.66 -16.95
N GLY A 134 -4.16 3.43 -17.08
CA GLY A 134 -2.76 3.09 -16.90
C GLY A 134 -2.36 2.53 -15.54
N ALA A 135 -1.05 2.33 -15.42
CA ALA A 135 -0.36 1.90 -14.21
C ALA A 135 0.18 3.10 -13.44
N GLY A 136 0.27 2.98 -12.12
CA GLY A 136 0.72 4.06 -11.25
C GLY A 136 1.35 3.58 -9.96
N LEU A 137 2.11 4.46 -9.30
CA LEU A 137 2.61 4.21 -7.95
C LEU A 137 1.74 4.96 -6.94
N GLY A 138 1.34 4.25 -5.90
CA GLY A 138 0.69 4.85 -4.74
C GLY A 138 1.72 5.39 -3.74
N ASP A 139 1.20 5.87 -2.61
CA ASP A 139 2.02 6.43 -1.55
C ASP A 139 2.73 5.32 -0.76
N ALA A 140 4.05 5.35 -0.74
CA ALA A 140 4.83 4.45 0.09
C ALA A 140 4.61 4.78 1.57
N TYR A 141 4.58 3.75 2.41
CA TYR A 141 4.48 3.89 3.86
C TYR A 141 5.61 3.18 4.58
N LEU A 142 5.97 3.71 5.74
CA LEU A 142 6.94 3.16 6.68
C LEU A 142 6.34 3.26 8.06
N GLY A 143 6.39 2.17 8.81
CA GLY A 143 5.85 2.10 10.16
C GLY A 143 6.67 1.21 11.06
N ALA A 144 6.28 1.20 12.33
CA ALA A 144 6.89 0.34 13.32
C ALA A 144 5.85 -0.14 14.34
N ARG A 145 6.03 -1.38 14.77
CA ARG A 145 5.28 -1.99 15.86
C ARG A 145 6.24 -2.32 16.99
N VAL A 146 5.84 -2.01 18.22
CA VAL A 146 6.59 -2.31 19.44
C VAL A 146 5.68 -3.06 20.39
N ARG A 147 6.09 -4.27 20.79
CA ARG A 147 5.47 -4.99 21.90
C ARG A 147 5.85 -4.31 23.21
N ILE A 148 4.88 -3.83 23.97
CA ILE A 148 5.06 -3.10 25.24
C ILE A 148 5.00 -4.05 26.44
N TYR A 149 4.19 -5.10 26.38
CA TYR A 149 3.99 -6.05 27.48
C TYR A 149 3.58 -7.44 26.96
N GLY A 150 3.89 -8.49 27.73
CA GLY A 150 3.63 -9.91 27.40
C GLY A 150 4.55 -10.43 26.30
N GLU A 151 4.72 -11.74 26.20
CA GLU A 151 5.47 -12.46 25.15
C GLU A 151 4.54 -12.94 24.01
N SER A 152 5.10 -13.42 22.90
CA SER A 152 4.31 -13.89 21.74
C SER A 152 3.35 -15.03 22.10
N ASP A 153 3.74 -15.86 23.05
CA ASP A 153 3.01 -17.08 23.45
C ASP A 153 2.16 -16.86 24.71
N ASP A 154 2.21 -15.65 25.29
CA ASP A 154 1.41 -15.31 26.46
C ASP A 154 -0.06 -15.14 26.09
N MET A 155 -0.95 -15.46 27.05
CA MET A 155 -2.39 -15.27 26.88
C MET A 155 -2.79 -13.79 26.69
N VAL A 156 -1.97 -12.85 27.18
CA VAL A 156 -2.20 -11.42 27.08
C VAL A 156 -0.90 -10.72 26.70
N ALA A 157 -0.94 -9.94 25.63
CA ALA A 157 0.14 -9.06 25.21
C ALA A 157 -0.41 -7.69 24.79
N LEU A 158 0.40 -6.64 24.96
CA LEU A 158 0.09 -5.28 24.54
C LEU A 158 1.18 -4.77 23.63
N GLY A 159 0.78 -4.13 22.53
CA GLY A 159 1.68 -3.50 21.58
C GLY A 159 1.19 -2.11 21.19
N PHE A 160 2.10 -1.32 20.62
CA PHE A 160 1.82 -0.05 20.00
C PHE A 160 2.31 -0.10 18.55
N GLN A 161 1.54 0.47 17.63
CA GLN A 161 1.88 0.55 16.22
C GLN A 161 1.67 1.98 15.72
N LEU A 162 2.62 2.43 14.90
CA LEU A 162 2.52 3.66 14.10
C LEU A 162 2.74 3.31 12.63
#